data_AF-A0AAW2WRL8-F1
#
_entry.id   AF-A0AAW2WRL8-F1
#
_cell.length_a   1.000
_cell.length_b   1.000
_cell.length_c   1.000
_cell.angle_alpha   90.00
_cell.angle_beta   90.00
_cell.angle_gamma   90.00
#
_symmetry.space_group_name_H-M   'P 1'
#
loop_
_entity.id
_entity.type
_entity.pdbx_description
1 polymer ?
#
loop_
_entity_poly.entity_id
_entity_poly.type
_entity_poly.pdbx_seq_one_letter_code
_entity_poly.pdbx_strand_id
1 'polypeptide(L)' 'MSNINSDKWLEAMKSEMDSMGSNQVWTLVDPPNGARSVGCKWVYKHKLGADGKVTAFKARLVVKGYTQ' A
#
# COMPACT_ATOMS: atom_id res chain seq x y z
N MET A 1 7.48 -16.16 -18.55
CA MET A 1 8.33 -15.43 -17.57
C MET A 1 7.42 -14.76 -16.56
N SER A 2 7.17 -15.45 -15.43
CA SER A 2 6.43 -14.88 -14.31
C SER A 2 7.19 -13.65 -13.82
N ASN A 3 6.53 -12.50 -13.82
CA ASN A 3 7.14 -11.19 -13.62
C ASN A 3 7.61 -11.09 -12.15
N ILE A 4 8.86 -11.45 -11.87
CA ILE A 4 9.42 -11.63 -10.51
C ILE A 4 9.29 -10.39 -9.62
N ASN A 5 9.11 -9.23 -10.25
CA ASN A 5 8.86 -7.96 -9.56
C ASN A 5 7.41 -7.84 -9.10
N SER A 6 6.45 -8.41 -9.83
CA SER A 6 5.02 -8.41 -9.47
C SER A 6 4.75 -9.14 -8.17
N ASP A 7 5.45 -10.25 -7.94
CA ASP A 7 5.31 -11.04 -6.71
C ASP A 7 5.86 -10.27 -5.49
N LYS A 8 7.03 -9.64 -5.64
CA LYS A 8 7.63 -8.79 -4.61
C LYS A 8 6.77 -7.57 -4.26
N TRP A 9 6.08 -6.99 -5.24
CA TRP A 9 5.12 -5.91 -4.98
C TRP A 9 3.89 -6.41 -4.22
N LEU A 10 3.38 -7.59 -4.58
CA LEU A 10 2.25 -8.19 -3.88
C LEU A 10 2.59 -8.52 -2.43
N GLU A 11 3.79 -9.05 -2.17
CA GLU A 11 4.30 -9.30 -0.82
C GLU A 11 4.38 -8.00 -0.01
N ALA A 12 4.94 -6.93 -0.59
CA ALA A 12 5.02 -5.63 0.07
C ALA A 12 3.62 -5.05 0.39
N MET A 13 2.63 -5.25 -0.49
CA MET A 13 1.25 -4.83 -0.23
C MET A 13 0.61 -5.63 0.91
N LYS A 14 0.80 -6.95 0.94
CA LYS A 14 0.30 -7.80 2.02
C LYS A 14 0.92 -7.42 3.35
N SER A 15 2.23 -7.17 3.38
CA SER A 15 2.93 -6.74 4.59
C SER A 15 2.40 -5.41 5.12
N GLU A 16 2.11 -4.43 4.26
CA GLU A 16 1.48 -3.16 4.67
C GLU A 16 0.07 -3.38 5.23
N MET A 17 -0.75 -4.22 4.59
CA MET A 17 -2.11 -4.55 5.06
C MET A 17 -2.09 -5.25 6.42
N ASP A 18 -1.20 -6.22 6.59
CA ASP A 18 -1.01 -6.95 7.85
C ASP A 18 -0.52 -6.02 8.96
N SER A 19 0.44 -5.14 8.66
CA SER A 19 0.93 -4.14 9.61
C SER A 19 -0.18 -3.17 10.04
N MET A 20 -1.08 -2.77 9.13
CA MET A 20 -2.24 -1.94 9.50
C MET A 20 -3.20 -2.68 10.44
N GLY A 21 -3.42 -3.98 10.23
CA GLY A 21 -4.21 -4.83 11.11
C GLY A 21 -3.56 -5.01 12.49
N SER A 22 -2.27 -5.34 12.52
CA SER A 22 -1.50 -5.55 13.75
C SER A 22 -1.40 -4.29 14.61
N ASN A 23 -1.21 -3.13 13.98
CA ASN A 23 -1.15 -1.84 14.67
C ASN A 23 -2.52 -1.27 15.03
N GLN A 24 -3.63 -1.96 14.70
CA GLN A 24 -5.01 -1.50 14.91
C GLN A 24 -5.29 -0.07 14.44
N VAL A 25 -4.57 0.38 13.41
CA VAL A 25 -4.65 1.76 12.90
C VAL A 25 -5.89 2.01 12.03
N TRP A 26 -6.53 0.95 11.53
CA TRP A 26 -7.73 1.03 10.70
C TRP A 26 -8.77 0.01 11.16
N THR A 27 -10.01 0.46 11.29
CA THR A 27 -11.18 -0.42 11.42
C THR A 27 -11.96 -0.34 10.12
N LEU A 28 -12.19 -1.50 9.50
CA LEU A 28 -13.09 -1.56 8.35
C LEU A 28 -14.52 -1.36 8.86
N VAL A 29 -15.13 -0.25 8.49
CA VAL A 29 -16.52 0.09 8.84
C VAL A 29 -17.35 0.19 7.57
N ASP A 30 -18.62 -0.18 7.67
CA ASP A 30 -19.58 0.05 6.60
C ASP A 30 -19.77 1.56 6.41
N PRO A 31 -19.78 2.08 5.16
CA PRO A 31 -19.95 3.50 4.92
C PRO A 31 -21.34 3.93 5.41
N PRO A 32 -21.45 5.00 6.23
CA PRO A 32 -22.75 5.49 6.66
C PRO A 32 -23.58 5.92 5.45
N ASN A 33 -24.90 5.76 5.54
CA ASN A 33 -25.80 5.97 4.42
C ASN A 33 -25.61 7.39 3.82
N GLY A 34 -25.21 7.46 2.55
CA GLY A 34 -24.92 8.71 1.84
C GLY A 34 -23.47 9.22 1.92
N ALA A 35 -22.57 8.52 2.63
CA ALA A 35 -21.15 8.86 2.65
C ALA A 35 -20.44 8.38 1.38
N ARG A 36 -19.71 9.30 0.73
CA ARG A 36 -18.82 8.96 -0.37
C ARG A 36 -17.51 8.44 0.21
N SER A 37 -17.19 7.18 -0.09
CA SER A 37 -15.88 6.63 0.24
C SER A 37 -14.78 7.41 -0.47
N VAL A 38 -13.72 7.76 0.26
CA VAL A 38 -12.56 8.40 -0.35
C VAL A 38 -11.76 7.32 -1.07
N GLY A 39 -11.49 7.51 -2.36
CA GLY A 39 -10.69 6.56 -3.11
C GLY A 39 -9.29 6.44 -2.52
N CYS A 40 -8.73 5.25 -2.46
CA CYS A 40 -7.34 5.01 -2.12
C CYS A 40 -6.51 4.67 -3.37
N LYS A 41 -5.19 4.77 -3.26
CA LYS A 41 -4.24 4.30 -4.27
C LYS A 41 -3.02 3.67 -3.60
N TRP A 42 -2.38 2.74 -4.30
CA TRP A 42 -1.09 2.20 -3.90
C TRP A 42 0.05 3.05 -4.44
N VAL A 43 1.01 3.34 -3.59
CA VAL A 43 2.28 4.00 -3.95
C VAL A 43 3.39 2.97 -3.84
N TYR A 44 4.02 2.68 -4.97
CA TYR A 44 5.13 1.74 -5.07
C TYR A 44 6.45 2.51 -5.16
N LYS A 45 7.43 2.12 -4.33
CA LYS A 45 8.76 2.71 -4.32
C LYS A 45 9.83 1.63 -4.18
N HIS A 46 10.79 1.63 -5.11
CA HIS A 46 12.01 0.86 -4.94
C HIS A 46 12.94 1.59 -3.96
N LYS A 47 13.49 0.86 -3.01
CA LYS A 47 14.60 1.34 -2.18
C LYS A 47 15.89 0.82 -2.79
N LEU A 48 16.70 1.72 -3.33
CA LEU A 48 18.03 1.41 -3.84
C LEU A 48 19.03 1.41 -2.68
N GLY A 49 19.94 0.45 -2.67
CA GLY A 49 21.08 0.43 -1.77
C GLY A 49 22.19 1.37 -2.23
N ALA A 50 23.26 1.49 -1.45
CA ALA A 50 24.43 2.31 -1.80
C ALA A 50 25.10 1.86 -3.12
N ASP A 51 24.94 0.58 -3.48
CA ASP A 51 25.41 -0.04 -4.73
C ASP A 51 24.49 0.25 -5.94
N GLY A 52 23.42 1.03 -5.76
CA GLY A 52 22.43 1.32 -6.82
C GLY A 52 21.48 0.16 -7.16
N LYS A 53 21.63 -1.01 -6.51
CA LYS A 53 20.71 -2.15 -6.66
C LYS A 53 19.45 -2.00 -5.81
N VAL A 54 18.33 -2.55 -6.29
CA VAL A 54 17.08 -2.60 -5.53
C VAL A 54 17.25 -3.52 -4.32
N THR A 55 17.28 -2.94 -3.13
CA THR A 55 17.39 -3.65 -1.86
C THR A 55 16.02 -4.01 -1.30
N ALA A 56 14.99 -3.19 -1.55
CA ALA A 56 13.64 -3.48 -1.07
C ALA A 56 12.55 -2.88 -1.97
N PHE A 57 11.40 -3.55 -1.98
CA PHE A 57 10.16 -3.08 -2.58
C PHE A 57 9.27 -2.54 -1.46
N LYS A 58 8.86 -1.27 -1.54
CA LYS A 58 7.92 -0.67 -0.58
C LYS A 58 6.62 -0.34 -1.29
N ALA A 59 5.52 -0.89 -0.80
CA ALA A 59 4.17 -0.49 -1.16
C ALA A 59 3.55 0.25 0.02
N ARG A 60 2.83 1.34 -0.25
CA ARG A 60 2.07 2.10 0.76
C ARG A 60 0.68 2.38 0.26
N LEU A 61 -0.32 2.16 1.10
CA LEU A 61 -1.70 2.54 0.80
C LEU A 61 -1.89 4.01 1.20
N VAL A 62 -2.30 4.85 0.26
CA VAL A 62 -2.56 6.28 0.52
C VAL A 62 -3.95 6.68 0.06
N VAL A 63 -4.56 7.58 0.80
CA VAL A 63 -5.84 8.18 0.44
C VAL A 63 -5.65 9.18 -0.70
N LYS A 64 -6.55 9.19 -1.68
CA LYS A 64 -6.60 10.22 -2.72
C LYS A 64 -7.25 11.47 -2.10
N GLY A 65 -6.44 12.34 -1.51
CA GLY A 65 -6.89 13.56 -0.81
C GLY A 65 -7.45 14.68 -1.69
N TYR A 66 -8.15 14.39 -2.79
CA TYR A 66 -8.81 15.43 -3.58
C TYR A 66 -10.14 15.81 -2.94
N THR A 67 -10.05 16.67 -1.94
CA THR A 67 -11.17 17.41 -1.31
C THR A 67 -10.74 18.86 -1.09
N GLN A 68 -10.36 19.55 -2.16
CA GLN A 68 -10.28 21.01 -2.19
C GLN A 68 -11.32 21.54 -3.18
#